data_AF-A0A0G3IHE0-F1
#
_entry.id   AF-A0A0G3IHE0-F1
#
_cell.length_a   1.000
_cell.length_b   1.000
_cell.length_c   1.000
_cell.angle_alpha   90.00
_cell.angle_beta   90.00
_cell.angle_gamma   90.00
#
_symmetry.space_group_name_H-M   'P 1'
#
loop_
_entity.id
_entity.type
_entity.pdbx_description
1 polymer ?
#
loop_
_entity_poly.entity_id
_entity_poly.type
_entity_poly.pdbx_seq_one_letter_code
_entity_poly.pdbx_strand_id
1 'polypeptide(L)'
;MSIDTTAQVLLDDGEFFVQHNINYPATAGNGFLMRRRHASRLTSETAECVGGYDLRFDGKWHASISTPYNEQTDSDCRQLRGFNDRLAAMHALWKHRHEAATHPGAND
;
A
#
# COMPACT_ATOMS: atom_id res chain seq x y z
N MET A 1 -7.20 -5.51 -10.68
CA MET A 1 -7.79 -5.92 -9.40
C MET A 1 -8.99 -5.03 -9.13
N SER A 2 -10.16 -5.61 -8.83
CA SER A 2 -11.36 -4.85 -8.44
C SER A 2 -11.17 -4.27 -7.04
N ILE A 3 -11.66 -3.05 -6.83
CA ILE A 3 -11.70 -2.43 -5.50
C ILE A 3 -12.62 -3.29 -4.62
N ASP A 4 -12.08 -3.90 -3.56
CA ASP A 4 -12.90 -4.58 -2.57
C ASP A 4 -13.65 -3.52 -1.75
N THR A 5 -14.92 -3.32 -2.06
CA THR A 5 -15.80 -2.34 -1.42
C THR A 5 -16.16 -2.69 0.02
N THR A 6 -15.74 -3.87 0.53
CA THR A 6 -16.04 -4.29 1.92
C THR A 6 -14.93 -3.94 2.91
N ALA A 7 -13.73 -3.63 2.42
CA ALA A 7 -12.59 -3.37 3.28
C ALA A 7 -12.56 -1.92 3.76
N GLN A 8 -12.32 -1.74 5.06
CA GLN A 8 -12.35 -0.44 5.72
C GLN A 8 -11.23 0.47 5.18
N VAL A 9 -11.62 1.61 4.62
CA VAL A 9 -10.68 2.69 4.25
C VAL A 9 -10.33 3.48 5.50
N LEU A 10 -9.03 3.59 5.79
CA LEU A 10 -8.50 4.27 6.97
C LEU A 10 -8.08 5.71 6.67
N LEU A 11 -7.52 5.95 5.48
CA LEU A 11 -7.03 7.23 5.00
C LEU A 11 -7.33 7.34 3.51
N ASP A 12 -7.68 8.53 3.02
CA ASP A 12 -8.02 8.77 1.62
C ASP A 12 -7.74 10.24 1.25
N ASP A 13 -7.07 10.49 0.13
CA ASP A 13 -6.86 11.83 -0.44
C ASP A 13 -7.43 12.00 -1.85
N GLY A 14 -8.24 11.04 -2.30
CA GLY A 14 -8.84 11.03 -3.63
C GLY A 14 -7.99 10.33 -4.69
N GLU A 15 -6.66 10.29 -4.56
CA GLU A 15 -5.78 9.54 -5.47
C GLU A 15 -5.27 8.25 -4.81
N PHE A 16 -4.89 8.34 -3.55
CA PHE A 16 -4.39 7.24 -2.74
C PHE A 16 -5.31 6.98 -1.56
N PHE A 17 -5.40 5.71 -1.16
CA PHE A 17 -6.10 5.33 0.05
C PHE A 17 -5.40 4.18 0.77
N VAL A 18 -5.52 4.15 2.09
CA VAL A 18 -5.05 3.03 2.91
C VAL A 18 -6.24 2.16 3.26
N GLN A 19 -6.14 0.89 2.89
CA GLN A 19 -7.16 -0.11 3.15
C GLN A 19 -6.69 -1.07 4.24
N HIS A 20 -7.54 -1.32 5.24
CA HIS A 20 -7.31 -2.31 6.26
C HIS A 20 -7.45 -3.73 5.68
N ASN A 21 -6.56 -4.65 6.05
CA ASN A 21 -6.71 -6.05 5.64
C ASN A 21 -7.87 -6.70 6.41
N ILE A 22 -8.94 -7.05 5.69
CA ILE A 22 -10.18 -7.63 6.24
C ILE A 22 -9.98 -8.96 6.97
N ASN A 23 -8.87 -9.64 6.71
CA ASN A 23 -8.51 -10.88 7.41
C ASN A 23 -8.17 -10.64 8.88
N TYR A 24 -8.01 -9.39 9.31
CA TYR A 24 -7.71 -9.01 10.68
C TYR A 24 -8.81 -8.11 11.28
N PRO A 25 -9.00 -8.11 12.60
CA PRO A 25 -9.92 -7.20 13.28
C PRO A 25 -9.62 -5.73 12.93
N ALA A 26 -10.60 -4.85 12.82
CA ALA A 26 -10.38 -3.43 12.46
C ALA A 26 -9.30 -2.73 13.33
N THR A 27 -9.17 -3.15 14.59
CA THR A 27 -8.20 -2.60 15.55
C THR A 27 -6.80 -3.21 15.46
N ALA A 28 -6.59 -4.29 14.70
CA ALA A 28 -5.32 -5.02 14.63
C ALA A 28 -4.98 -5.49 13.22
N GLY A 29 -3.71 -5.68 12.90
CA GLY A 29 -3.28 -6.24 11.61
C GLY A 29 -2.81 -5.23 10.58
N ASN A 30 -2.41 -5.76 9.41
CA ASN A 30 -1.73 -5.04 8.35
C ASN A 30 -2.71 -4.26 7.46
N GLY A 31 -2.16 -3.42 6.59
CA GLY A 31 -2.96 -2.69 5.60
C GLY A 31 -2.17 -2.39 4.34
N PHE A 32 -2.89 -1.99 3.30
CA PHE A 32 -2.35 -1.78 1.96
C PHE A 32 -2.51 -0.32 1.56
N LEU A 33 -1.46 0.25 0.97
CA LEU A 33 -1.55 1.53 0.28
C LEU A 33 -1.97 1.25 -1.16
N MET A 34 -3.12 1.81 -1.53
CA MET A 34 -3.72 1.64 -2.83
C MET A 34 -3.67 2.97 -3.59
N ARG A 35 -3.39 2.92 -4.90
CA ARG A 35 -3.49 4.05 -5.81
C ARG A 35 -4.64 3.83 -6.78
N ARG A 36 -5.55 4.80 -6.89
CA ARG A 36 -6.61 4.78 -7.90
C ARG A 36 -5.99 5.01 -9.29
N ARG A 37 -6.37 4.17 -10.25
CA ARG A 37 -6.15 4.43 -11.67
C ARG A 37 -7.42 5.02 -12.25
N HIS A 38 -7.27 6.16 -12.93
CA HIS A 38 -8.40 6.81 -13.60
C HIS A 38 -9.12 5.84 -14.54
N ALA A 39 -10.44 5.78 -14.39
CA ALA A 39 -11.31 5.07 -15.31
C ALA A 39 -11.14 5.64 -16.73
N SER A 40 -10.98 4.78 -17.72
CA SER A 40 -11.11 5.15 -19.13
C SER A 40 -12.52 4.80 -19.59
N ARG A 41 -12.93 5.24 -20.79
CA ARG A 41 -14.21 4.83 -21.38
C ARG A 41 -14.39 3.30 -21.48
N LEU A 42 -13.30 2.54 -21.39
CA LEU A 42 -13.26 1.09 -21.54
C LEU A 42 -12.97 0.35 -20.23
N THR A 43 -12.57 1.05 -19.16
CA THR A 43 -12.12 0.43 -17.91
C THR A 43 -12.78 1.11 -16.72
N SER A 44 -13.46 0.33 -15.88
CA SER A 44 -13.92 0.79 -14.58
C SER A 44 -12.76 1.33 -13.75
N GLU A 45 -13.06 2.15 -12.74
CA GLU A 45 -12.07 2.57 -11.75
C GLU A 45 -11.43 1.34 -11.13
N THR A 46 -10.10 1.28 -11.19
CA THR A 46 -9.32 0.20 -10.57
C THR A 46 -8.35 0.81 -9.59
N ALA A 47 -7.97 0.02 -8.59
CA ALA A 47 -6.89 0.40 -7.70
C ALA A 47 -5.76 -0.63 -7.80
N GLU A 48 -4.53 -0.15 -7.68
CA GLU A 48 -3.35 -0.99 -7.55
C GLU A 48 -2.74 -0.85 -6.16
N CYS A 49 -2.23 -1.95 -5.62
CA CYS A 49 -1.43 -1.93 -4.40
C CYS A 49 -0.04 -1.39 -4.74
N VAL A 50 0.37 -0.34 -4.04
CA VAL A 50 1.65 0.37 -4.23
C VAL A 50 2.44 0.46 -2.92
N GLY A 51 2.06 -0.33 -1.92
CA GLY A 51 2.72 -0.39 -0.63
C GLY A 51 1.86 -1.01 0.45
N GLY A 52 2.39 -1.04 1.66
CA GLY A 52 1.69 -1.58 2.80
C GLY A 52 2.44 -1.39 4.10
N TYR A 53 1.78 -1.71 5.20
CA TYR A 53 2.38 -1.80 6.51
C TYR A 53 2.01 -3.13 7.17
N ASP A 54 2.95 -3.79 7.84
CA ASP A 54 2.80 -5.12 8.43
C ASP A 54 3.61 -5.27 9.72
N LEU A 55 3.15 -6.13 10.65
CA LEU A 55 3.91 -6.50 11.85
C LEU A 55 4.81 -7.68 11.51
N ARG A 56 6.13 -7.51 11.66
CA ARG A 56 7.12 -8.54 11.35
C ARG A 56 7.57 -9.33 12.58
N PHE A 57 8.31 -10.41 12.33
CA PHE A 57 8.86 -11.30 13.37
C PHE A 57 9.80 -10.60 14.34
N ASP A 58 10.37 -9.44 13.98
CA ASP A 58 11.17 -8.61 14.89
C ASP A 58 10.32 -7.83 15.91
N GLY A 59 9.00 -8.03 15.90
CA GLY A 59 8.05 -7.36 16.78
C GLY A 59 7.78 -5.90 16.39
N LYS A 60 8.28 -5.45 15.23
CA LYS A 60 8.09 -4.08 14.75
C LYS A 60 7.12 -4.04 13.58
N TRP A 61 6.40 -2.94 13.50
CA TRP A 61 5.62 -2.56 12.34
C TRP A 61 6.56 -2.01 11.27
N HIS A 62 6.52 -2.56 10.08
CA HIS A 62 7.26 -2.06 8.93
C HIS A 62 6.30 -1.43 7.96
N ALA A 63 6.79 -0.44 7.21
CA ALA A 63 6.07 0.14 6.09
C ALA A 63 6.98 0.16 4.86
N SER A 64 6.40 -0.17 3.72
CA SER A 64 7.09 -0.14 2.44
C SER A 64 6.20 0.41 1.35
N ILE A 65 6.83 1.05 0.38
CA ILE A 65 6.19 1.50 -0.86
C ILE A 65 6.86 0.79 -2.03
N SER A 66 6.08 0.58 -3.09
CA SER A 66 6.58 0.11 -4.37
C SER A 66 7.50 1.16 -4.99
N THR A 67 8.58 0.71 -5.59
CA THR A 67 9.57 1.51 -6.31
C THR A 67 9.92 0.81 -7.63
N PRO A 68 10.52 1.49 -8.61
CA PRO A 68 11.02 0.80 -9.80
C PRO A 68 11.98 -0.31 -9.39
N TYR A 69 11.93 -1.44 -10.11
CA TYR A 69 12.81 -2.57 -9.85
C TYR A 69 14.28 -2.14 -9.91
N ASN A 70 15.03 -2.46 -8.86
CA ASN A 70 16.45 -2.19 -8.74
C ASN A 70 17.23 -3.51 -8.79
N GLU A 71 17.93 -3.74 -9.90
CA GLU A 71 18.76 -4.93 -10.15
C GLU A 71 19.86 -5.13 -9.11
N GLN A 72 20.40 -4.05 -8.52
CA GLN A 72 21.50 -4.16 -7.55
C GLN A 72 21.04 -4.77 -6.23
N THR A 73 19.77 -4.55 -5.87
CA THR A 73 19.19 -5.03 -4.61
C THR A 73 18.17 -6.14 -4.82
N ASP A 74 17.91 -6.51 -6.09
CA ASP A 74 16.86 -7.45 -6.50
C ASP A 74 15.52 -7.13 -5.82
N SER A 75 15.10 -5.86 -5.90
CA SER A 75 13.90 -5.40 -5.19
C SER A 75 13.17 -4.28 -5.92
N ASP A 76 11.85 -4.36 -5.90
CA ASP A 76 10.89 -3.37 -6.40
C ASP A 76 10.15 -2.66 -5.25
N CYS A 77 10.67 -2.77 -4.02
CA CYS A 77 10.07 -2.18 -2.84
C CYS A 77 11.11 -1.45 -1.99
N ARG A 78 10.80 -0.23 -1.57
CA ARG A 78 11.61 0.49 -0.59
C ARG A 78 11.00 0.39 0.79
N GLN A 79 11.75 -0.22 1.70
CA GLN A 79 11.45 -0.23 3.14
C GLN A 79 11.69 1.16 3.72
N LEU A 80 10.69 1.74 4.39
CA LEU A 80 10.81 3.06 5.00
C LEU A 80 11.59 2.97 6.33
N ARG A 81 11.27 1.96 7.16
CA ARG A 81 11.91 1.55 8.44
C ARG A 81 10.96 0.67 9.26
N GLY A 82 11.46 0.13 10.37
CA GLY A 82 10.65 -0.44 11.45
C GLY A 82 10.18 0.61 12.47
N PHE A 83 9.00 0.38 13.04
CA PHE A 83 8.29 1.21 14.01
C PHE A 83 7.77 0.35 15.16
N ASN A 84 7.69 0.89 16.37
CA ASN A 84 7.14 0.17 17.51
C ASN A 84 5.60 0.23 17.58
N ASP A 85 4.98 1.02 16.71
CA ASP A 85 3.57 1.34 16.74
C ASP A 85 2.95 1.28 15.34
N ARG A 86 1.71 0.77 15.27
CA ARG A 86 0.95 0.62 14.02
C ARG A 86 0.66 1.97 13.38
N LEU A 87 0.23 2.94 14.19
CA LEU A 87 -0.13 4.27 13.71
C LEU A 87 1.11 4.99 13.16
N ALA A 88 2.27 4.83 13.79
CA ALA A 88 3.54 5.37 13.28
C ALA A 88 3.92 4.78 11.91
N ALA A 89 3.77 3.47 11.72
CA ALA A 89 4.03 2.83 10.42
C ALA A 89 3.04 3.29 9.35
N MET A 90 1.74 3.34 9.67
CA MET A 90 0.69 3.84 8.78
C MET A 90 0.91 5.31 8.42
N HIS A 91 1.30 6.15 9.37
CA HIS A 91 1.59 7.56 9.14
C HIS A 91 2.81 7.74 8.22
N ALA A 92 3.86 6.94 8.40
CA ALA A 92 5.00 6.95 7.50
C ALA A 92 4.62 6.51 6.08
N LEU A 93 3.86 5.41 5.96
CA LEU A 93 3.33 4.95 4.68
C LEU A 93 2.53 6.06 3.99
N TRP A 94 1.63 6.72 4.72
CA TRP A 94 0.81 7.82 4.22
C TRP A 94 1.64 9.02 3.78
N LYS A 95 2.69 9.37 4.53
CA LYS A 95 3.58 10.48 4.20
C LYS A 95 4.30 10.26 2.86
N HIS A 96 4.71 9.03 2.59
CA HIS A 96 5.49 8.67 1.40
C HIS A 96 4.64 8.18 0.21
N ARG A 97 3.31 8.25 0.29
CA ARG A 97 2.41 7.68 -0.75
C ARG A 97 2.65 8.21 -2.16
N HIS A 98 2.97 9.50 -2.29
CA HIS A 98 3.24 10.15 -3.58
C HIS A 98 4.61 9.78 -4.17
N GLU A 99 5.47 9.12 -3.40
CA GLU A 99 6.76 8.59 -3.86
C GLU A 99 6.62 7.16 -4.41
N ALA A 100 5.45 6.53 -4.23
CA ALA A 100 5.24 5.15 -4.65
C ALA A 100 5.16 5.05 -6.18
N ALA A 101 5.95 4.15 -6.74
CA ALA A 101 5.88 3.85 -8.16
C ALA A 101 4.64 2.98 -8.45
N THR A 102 4.05 3.22 -9.62
CA THR A 102 3.11 2.27 -10.20
C THR A 102 3.87 1.02 -10.61
N HIS A 103 3.34 -0.17 -10.33
CA HIS A 103 3.89 -1.36 -10.98
C HIS A 103 3.65 -1.19 -12.48
N PRO A 104 4.67 -1.32 -13.35
CA PRO A 104 4.41 -1.44 -14.77
C PRO A 104 3.48 -2.64 -14.91
N GLY A 105 2.23 -2.36 -15.30
CA GLY A 105 1.25 -3.43 -15.46
C GLY A 105 1.87 -4.50 -16.35
N ALA A 106 1.75 -5.76 -15.93
CA ALA A 106 1.82 -6.88 -16.84
C ALA A 106 0.86 -6.60 -18.00
N ASN A 107 1.39 -5.99 -19.05
CA ASN A 107 0.84 -6.07 -20.39
C ASN A 107 1.51 -7.32 -20.99
N ASP A 108 0.96 -8.48 -20.65
CA ASP A 108 1.00 -9.69 -21.48
C ASP A 108 -0.24 -10.53 -21.15
#